data_AF-A0A955NV15-F1
#
_entry.id   AF-A0A955NV15-F1
#
_cell.length_a   1.000
_cell.length_b   1.000
_cell.length_c   1.000
_cell.angle_alpha   90.00
_cell.angle_beta   90.00
_cell.angle_gamma   90.00
#
_symmetry.space_group_name_H-M   'P 1'
#
loop_
_entity.id
_entity.type
_entity.pdbx_description
1 polymer ?
#
loop_
_entity_poly.entity_id
_entity_poly.type
_entity_poly.pdbx_seq_one_letter_code
_entity_poly.pdbx_strand_id
1 'polypeptide(L)'
;MTHRANATLAVIVSCFVATLIAGSALAGASDSDPSAELGLVSPKVVSLDGDDWLLATDPDNIGINQKWWLAPQETAVQCKVPWIIQDPFPGYHGVAWYWKRFDAPENPHLGGRTLLHFEAVDYKADVWVNDVGVGSHEGGEAPFDLDITEALNEDGQNILAVRVLNPTDTSIDGIVLSETPHRNKVNAYTAGSSYNHGGIVAPVRLLVVPAVY
;
A
#
# COMPACT_ATOMS: atom_id res chain seq x y z
N MET A 1 64.51 -44.75 -25.52
CA MET A 1 63.38 -45.39 -26.21
C MET A 1 62.55 -44.28 -26.84
N THR A 2 62.45 -44.29 -28.18
CA THR A 2 61.35 -43.77 -29.05
C THR A 2 60.75 -42.38 -28.72
N HIS A 3 60.61 -41.39 -29.60
CA HIS A 3 60.58 -41.34 -31.07
C HIS A 3 60.63 -39.87 -31.55
N ARG A 4 61.13 -39.68 -32.78
CA ARG A 4 61.07 -38.56 -33.75
C ARG A 4 59.69 -37.84 -33.84
N ALA A 5 59.45 -36.66 -34.43
CA ALA A 5 60.16 -35.66 -35.24
C ALA A 5 59.28 -34.39 -35.42
N ASN A 6 59.91 -33.32 -35.94
CA ASN A 6 59.40 -32.02 -36.40
C ASN A 6 58.11 -32.01 -37.25
N ALA A 7 57.37 -30.88 -37.20
CA ALA A 7 56.73 -30.30 -38.40
C ALA A 7 56.44 -28.79 -38.25
N THR A 8 56.90 -28.04 -39.25
CA THR A 8 56.66 -26.63 -39.59
C THR A 8 55.33 -26.45 -40.33
N LEU A 9 54.70 -25.26 -40.26
CA LEU A 9 53.87 -24.53 -41.27
C LEU A 9 52.75 -23.77 -40.52
N ALA A 10 52.14 -22.68 -40.98
CA ALA A 10 52.46 -21.61 -41.93
C ALA A 10 51.29 -20.62 -41.82
N VAL A 11 51.60 -19.33 -41.89
CA VAL A 11 50.63 -18.23 -41.96
C VAL A 11 50.03 -18.21 -43.37
N ILE A 12 48.70 -18.19 -43.47
CA ILE A 12 48.00 -17.69 -44.67
C ILE A 12 46.87 -16.76 -44.21
N VAL A 13 47.13 -15.46 -44.30
CA VAL A 13 46.12 -14.40 -44.30
C VAL A 13 45.67 -14.26 -45.75
N SER A 14 44.37 -14.44 -46.02
CA SER A 14 43.78 -14.17 -47.32
C SER A 14 42.75 -13.05 -47.18
N CYS A 15 43.02 -11.93 -47.86
CA CYS A 15 42.12 -10.81 -48.05
C CYS A 15 40.89 -11.26 -48.87
N PHE A 16 39.69 -10.83 -48.48
CA PHE A 16 38.62 -10.66 -49.45
C PHE A 16 37.84 -9.36 -49.24
N VAL A 17 37.51 -8.80 -50.40
CA VAL A 17 37.10 -7.45 -50.72
C VAL A 17 35.64 -7.19 -50.34
N ALA A 18 35.37 -5.93 -49.96
CA ALA A 18 34.05 -5.41 -49.66
C ALA A 18 33.17 -5.30 -50.92
N THR A 19 31.88 -5.64 -50.77
CA THR A 19 30.83 -5.26 -51.71
C THR A 19 29.66 -4.65 -50.93
N LEU A 20 29.44 -3.35 -51.12
CA LEU A 20 28.26 -2.63 -50.66
C LEU A 20 27.08 -3.00 -51.58
N ILE A 21 25.95 -3.43 -51.01
CA ILE A 21 24.67 -3.47 -51.72
C ILE A 21 23.66 -2.68 -50.89
N ALA A 22 23.13 -1.63 -51.49
CA ALA A 22 22.11 -0.76 -50.93
C ALA A 22 20.79 -1.52 -50.75
N GLY A 23 20.28 -1.54 -49.51
CA GLY A 23 18.93 -1.99 -49.17
C GLY A 23 18.11 -0.81 -48.70
N SER A 24 17.12 -0.40 -49.50
CA SER A 24 16.09 0.58 -49.15
C SER A 24 15.18 -0.01 -48.07
N ALA A 25 15.23 0.54 -46.85
CA ALA A 25 14.25 0.26 -45.81
C ALA A 25 13.13 1.30 -45.88
N LEU A 26 11.89 0.84 -46.12
CA LEU A 26 10.69 1.63 -45.87
C LEU A 26 10.65 1.98 -44.38
N ALA A 27 10.51 3.27 -44.09
CA ALA A 27 10.15 3.74 -42.76
C ALA A 27 8.73 3.24 -42.41
N GLY A 28 8.64 2.22 -41.58
CA GLY A 28 7.44 1.94 -40.81
C GLY A 28 7.41 2.91 -39.65
N ALA A 29 6.39 3.77 -39.60
CA ALA A 29 6.14 4.66 -38.49
C ALA A 29 6.06 3.82 -37.20
N SER A 30 6.94 4.10 -36.23
CA SER A 30 6.72 3.65 -34.87
C SER A 30 5.51 4.43 -34.35
N ASP A 31 4.41 3.75 -34.07
CA ASP A 31 3.34 4.26 -33.23
C ASP A 31 3.98 4.59 -31.87
N SER A 32 4.37 5.85 -31.71
CA SER A 32 4.78 6.37 -30.41
C SER A 32 3.52 6.48 -29.59
N ASP A 33 3.56 5.89 -28.40
CA ASP A 33 2.49 5.98 -27.42
C ASP A 33 2.28 7.47 -27.08
N PRO A 34 1.11 8.06 -27.40
CA PRO A 34 0.85 9.47 -27.18
C PRO A 34 0.86 9.86 -25.69
N SER A 35 0.84 8.88 -24.77
CA SER A 35 1.02 9.13 -23.33
C SER A 35 2.45 9.59 -22.96
N ALA A 36 3.46 9.21 -23.76
CA ALA A 36 4.85 9.65 -23.57
C ALA A 36 5.08 11.13 -23.92
N GLU A 37 4.31 11.68 -24.87
CA GLU A 37 4.42 13.10 -25.27
C GLU A 37 3.71 14.05 -24.29
N LEU A 38 2.77 13.56 -23.48
CA LEU A 38 2.08 14.35 -22.46
C LEU A 38 2.76 14.32 -21.08
N GLY A 39 3.85 13.57 -20.92
CA GLY A 39 4.58 13.48 -19.64
C GLY A 39 3.75 12.92 -18.47
N LEU A 40 2.61 12.28 -18.76
CA LEU A 40 1.74 11.66 -17.75
C LEU A 40 2.38 10.36 -17.27
N VAL A 41 3.28 10.46 -16.30
CA VAL A 41 3.88 9.29 -15.67
C VAL A 41 2.83 8.65 -14.77
N SER A 42 2.44 7.41 -15.07
CA SER A 42 1.50 6.67 -14.23
C SER A 42 2.07 6.50 -12.82
N PRO A 43 1.27 6.68 -11.74
CA PRO A 43 1.74 6.49 -10.39
C PRO A 43 2.26 5.07 -10.19
N LYS A 44 3.41 4.94 -9.53
CA LYS A 44 3.88 3.63 -9.06
C LYS A 44 3.05 3.26 -7.83
N VAL A 45 2.40 2.12 -7.89
CA VAL A 45 1.53 1.60 -6.84
C VAL A 45 2.24 0.48 -6.09
N VAL A 46 2.30 0.59 -4.77
CA VAL A 46 2.83 -0.46 -3.89
C VAL A 46 1.71 -0.90 -2.96
N SER A 47 1.34 -2.19 -2.99
CA SER A 47 0.32 -2.72 -2.09
C SER A 47 0.87 -2.85 -0.67
N LEU A 48 0.04 -2.53 0.32
CA LEU A 48 0.26 -2.83 1.73
C LEU A 48 -0.64 -3.95 2.24
N ASP A 49 -1.45 -4.57 1.37
CA ASP A 49 -2.26 -5.74 1.70
C ASP A 49 -1.39 -6.92 2.12
N GLY A 50 -1.94 -7.81 2.96
CA GLY A 50 -1.22 -8.97 3.44
C GLY A 50 -1.85 -9.60 4.67
N ASP A 51 -1.24 -10.67 5.15
CA ASP A 51 -1.58 -11.37 6.38
C ASP A 51 -0.63 -11.06 7.54
N ASP A 52 0.28 -10.10 7.37
CA ASP A 52 1.32 -9.71 8.33
C ASP A 52 1.01 -8.39 9.05
N TRP A 53 -0.25 -7.95 9.00
CA TRP A 53 -0.74 -6.86 9.85
C TRP A 53 -0.90 -7.35 11.28
N LEU A 54 -0.78 -6.43 12.23
CA LEU A 54 -1.09 -6.67 13.63
C LEU A 54 -2.36 -5.92 14.00
N LEU A 55 -3.22 -6.52 14.81
CA LEU A 55 -4.49 -5.96 15.26
C LEU A 55 -4.70 -6.19 16.76
N ALA A 56 -5.04 -5.13 17.47
CA ALA A 56 -5.48 -5.20 18.87
C ALA A 56 -6.79 -4.45 19.06
N THR A 57 -7.61 -4.90 19.99
CA THR A 57 -8.81 -4.18 20.44
C THR A 57 -8.45 -3.16 21.52
N ASP A 58 -9.16 -2.03 21.54
CA ASP A 58 -9.03 -0.94 22.52
C ASP A 58 -10.41 -0.62 23.11
N PRO A 59 -10.98 -1.51 23.94
CA PRO A 59 -12.36 -1.40 24.41
C PRO A 59 -12.61 -0.15 25.26
N ASP A 60 -11.56 0.36 25.93
CA ASP A 60 -11.64 1.53 26.80
C ASP A 60 -11.23 2.83 26.09
N ASN A 61 -10.90 2.76 24.78
CA ASN A 61 -10.46 3.88 23.96
C ASN A 61 -9.30 4.68 24.59
N ILE A 62 -8.30 3.97 25.12
CA ILE A 62 -7.15 4.55 25.82
C ILE A 62 -5.93 4.72 24.92
N GLY A 63 -5.94 4.13 23.73
CA GLY A 63 -4.76 4.03 22.86
C GLY A 63 -4.22 5.38 22.40
N ILE A 64 -5.08 6.40 22.25
CA ILE A 64 -4.64 7.77 21.93
C ILE A 64 -3.82 8.34 23.09
N ASN A 65 -4.32 8.20 24.33
CA ASN A 65 -3.65 8.73 25.53
C ASN A 65 -2.33 8.00 25.80
N GLN A 66 -2.25 6.72 25.43
CA GLN A 66 -1.07 5.87 25.62
C GLN A 66 -0.14 5.82 24.41
N LYS A 67 -0.43 6.58 23.35
CA LYS A 67 0.37 6.64 22.11
C LYS A 67 0.59 5.27 21.46
N TRP A 68 -0.47 4.48 21.33
CA TRP A 68 -0.41 3.15 20.73
C TRP A 68 0.09 3.15 19.28
N TRP A 69 0.10 4.28 18.58
CA TRP A 69 0.70 4.39 17.24
C TRP A 69 2.21 4.12 17.20
N LEU A 70 2.93 4.31 18.30
CA LEU A 70 4.38 4.13 18.36
C LEU A 70 4.82 2.66 18.24
N ALA A 71 4.00 1.74 18.74
CA ALA A 71 4.31 0.31 18.72
C ALA A 71 3.05 -0.56 18.91
N PRO A 72 3.02 -1.76 18.30
CA PRO A 72 1.97 -2.74 18.56
C PRO A 72 1.91 -3.11 20.05
N GLN A 73 0.70 -3.30 20.56
CA GLN A 73 0.48 -3.76 21.93
C GLN A 73 0.75 -5.26 22.08
N GLU A 74 1.03 -5.71 23.30
CA GLU A 74 1.24 -7.15 23.59
C GLU A 74 0.00 -8.01 23.28
N THR A 75 -1.19 -7.40 23.31
CA THR A 75 -2.46 -8.04 22.97
C THR A 75 -2.69 -8.15 21.46
N ALA A 76 -1.81 -7.57 20.64
CA ALA A 76 -1.98 -7.57 19.19
C ALA A 76 -1.79 -8.99 18.62
N VAL A 77 -2.70 -9.37 17.73
CA VAL A 77 -2.65 -10.63 16.99
C VAL A 77 -2.41 -10.35 15.52
N GLN A 78 -1.78 -11.30 14.84
CA GLN A 78 -1.60 -11.22 13.39
C GLN A 78 -2.96 -11.31 12.69
N CYS A 79 -3.19 -10.45 11.70
CA CYS A 79 -4.43 -10.38 10.95
C CYS A 79 -4.18 -10.09 9.46
N LYS A 80 -5.24 -10.31 8.67
CA LYS A 80 -5.27 -9.96 7.26
C LYS A 80 -5.82 -8.55 7.06
N VAL A 81 -5.25 -7.83 6.11
CA VAL A 81 -5.83 -6.63 5.49
C VAL A 81 -5.77 -6.80 3.97
N PRO A 82 -6.88 -6.59 3.23
CA PRO A 82 -8.21 -6.21 3.73
C PRO A 82 -8.94 -7.34 4.44
N TRP A 83 -9.57 -7.03 5.57
CA TRP A 83 -10.45 -7.94 6.31
C TRP A 83 -11.22 -7.25 7.44
N ILE A 84 -12.11 -8.01 8.09
CA ILE A 84 -12.95 -7.54 9.20
C ILE A 84 -12.27 -7.73 10.56
N ILE A 85 -12.53 -6.81 11.50
CA ILE A 85 -12.06 -6.94 12.90
C ILE A 85 -12.59 -8.22 13.54
N GLN A 86 -13.80 -8.64 13.17
CA GLN A 86 -14.51 -9.72 13.85
C GLN A 86 -14.01 -11.12 13.51
N ASP A 87 -13.06 -11.26 12.58
CA ASP A 87 -12.45 -12.56 12.29
C ASP A 87 -11.51 -13.00 13.44
N PRO A 88 -10.47 -12.23 13.81
CA PRO A 88 -9.69 -12.52 15.02
C PRO A 88 -10.43 -12.22 16.32
N PHE A 89 -11.41 -11.31 16.33
CA PHE A 89 -12.17 -10.91 17.52
C PHE A 89 -13.70 -11.03 17.32
N PRO A 90 -14.26 -12.24 17.32
CA PRO A 90 -15.69 -12.47 17.06
C PRO A 90 -16.59 -11.62 17.96
N GLY A 91 -17.54 -10.90 17.36
CA GLY A 91 -18.51 -10.07 18.09
C GLY A 91 -17.99 -8.70 18.52
N TYR A 92 -16.73 -8.35 18.26
CA TYR A 92 -16.17 -7.09 18.71
C TYR A 92 -16.63 -5.90 17.86
N HIS A 93 -17.11 -4.85 18.51
CA HIS A 93 -17.37 -3.53 17.94
C HIS A 93 -16.73 -2.49 18.86
N GLY A 94 -16.34 -1.33 18.34
CA GLY A 94 -15.61 -0.31 19.07
C GLY A 94 -14.27 0.03 18.40
N VAL A 95 -13.29 0.42 19.22
CA VAL A 95 -11.99 0.88 18.73
C VAL A 95 -11.03 -0.28 18.57
N ALA A 96 -10.34 -0.34 17.45
CA ALA A 96 -9.26 -1.29 17.21
C ALA A 96 -8.06 -0.56 16.60
N TRP A 97 -6.88 -1.09 16.83
CA TRP A 97 -5.63 -0.55 16.30
C TRP A 97 -4.97 -1.57 15.39
N TYR A 98 -4.58 -1.09 14.21
CA TYR A 98 -3.86 -1.84 13.21
C TYR A 98 -2.43 -1.32 13.11
N TRP A 99 -1.46 -2.21 12.94
CA TRP A 99 -0.09 -1.84 12.64
C TRP A 99 0.47 -2.63 11.46
N LYS A 100 1.26 -1.95 10.65
CA LYS A 100 1.97 -2.52 9.51
C LYS A 100 3.36 -1.91 9.43
N ARG A 101 4.37 -2.78 9.31
CA ARG A 101 5.73 -2.36 8.97
C ARG A 101 5.89 -2.40 7.45
N PHE A 102 6.56 -1.40 6.91
CA PHE A 102 6.83 -1.32 5.48
C PHE A 102 8.08 -0.49 5.21
N ASP A 103 8.69 -0.69 4.05
CA ASP A 103 9.83 0.09 3.59
C ASP A 103 9.33 1.26 2.74
N ALA A 104 9.99 2.43 2.85
CA ALA A 104 9.65 3.57 2.02
C ALA A 104 9.85 3.21 0.54
N PRO A 105 8.86 3.43 -0.33
CA PRO A 105 9.05 3.16 -1.75
C PRO A 105 9.96 4.22 -2.36
N GLU A 106 10.93 3.80 -3.17
CA GLU A 106 11.76 4.73 -3.93
C GLU A 106 10.89 5.64 -4.81
N ASN A 107 11.09 6.95 -4.67
CA ASN A 107 10.44 7.98 -5.48
C ASN A 107 11.42 8.54 -6.53
N PRO A 108 11.28 8.18 -7.82
CA PRO A 108 12.20 8.65 -8.86
C PRO A 108 11.95 10.11 -9.27
N HIS A 109 10.87 10.73 -8.78
CA HIS A 109 10.51 12.09 -9.14
C HIS A 109 11.16 13.11 -8.21
N LEU A 110 11.85 14.09 -8.79
CA LEU A 110 12.37 15.22 -8.01
C LEU A 110 11.21 15.97 -7.35
N GLY A 111 11.20 16.02 -6.01
CA GLY A 111 10.11 16.61 -5.23
C GLY A 111 8.80 15.81 -5.28
N GLY A 112 8.85 14.53 -5.69
CA GLY A 112 7.70 13.65 -5.72
C GLY A 112 7.05 13.46 -4.35
N ARG A 113 5.81 12.98 -4.35
CA ARG A 113 5.03 12.72 -3.15
C ARG A 113 4.74 11.23 -3.00
N THR A 114 4.57 10.78 -1.77
CA THR A 114 4.06 9.45 -1.45
C THR A 114 2.73 9.60 -0.72
N LEU A 115 1.66 9.13 -1.35
CA LEU A 115 0.31 9.15 -0.79
C LEU A 115 -0.04 7.76 -0.25
N LEU A 116 -0.60 7.71 0.95
CA LEU A 116 -1.20 6.53 1.53
C LEU A 116 -2.68 6.51 1.17
N HIS A 117 -3.06 5.54 0.35
CA HIS A 117 -4.40 5.35 -0.17
C HIS A 117 -5.10 4.23 0.57
N PHE A 118 -6.26 4.53 1.16
CA PHE A 118 -7.20 3.54 1.67
C PHE A 118 -8.40 3.48 0.74
N GLU A 119 -8.73 2.28 0.26
CA GLU A 119 -9.91 2.12 -0.59
C GLU A 119 -11.21 2.14 0.22
N ALA A 120 -11.20 1.60 1.44
CA ALA A 120 -12.29 1.73 2.43
C ALA A 120 -11.84 1.30 3.84
N VAL A 121 -12.18 2.11 4.84
CA VAL A 121 -12.05 1.77 6.26
C VAL A 121 -13.39 1.99 6.94
N ASP A 122 -13.90 0.98 7.60
CA ASP A 122 -15.23 1.00 8.19
C ASP A 122 -15.14 1.05 9.73
N TYR A 123 -15.40 2.18 10.40
CA TYR A 123 -16.03 3.41 9.87
C TYR A 123 -15.17 4.67 9.93
N LYS A 124 -14.48 4.94 11.04
CA LYS A 124 -13.59 6.11 11.19
C LYS A 124 -12.16 5.66 11.35
N ALA A 125 -11.26 6.25 10.57
CA ALA A 125 -9.82 6.02 10.61
C ALA A 125 -9.10 7.26 11.15
N ASP A 126 -8.19 7.07 12.10
CA ASP A 126 -7.13 8.03 12.43
C ASP A 126 -5.80 7.36 12.12
N VAL A 127 -4.90 8.06 11.42
CA VAL A 127 -3.72 7.43 10.79
C VAL A 127 -2.44 8.14 11.21
N TRP A 128 -1.44 7.33 11.57
CA TRP A 128 -0.09 7.75 11.89
C TRP A 128 0.93 6.98 11.05
N VAL A 129 1.98 7.67 10.64
CA VAL A 129 3.20 7.05 10.12
C VAL A 129 4.33 7.47 11.06
N ASN A 130 5.00 6.48 11.65
CA ASN A 130 5.97 6.68 12.73
C ASN A 130 5.33 7.46 13.90
N ASP A 131 5.90 8.60 14.33
CA ASP A 131 5.31 9.45 15.39
C ASP A 131 4.54 10.67 14.82
N VAL A 132 4.15 10.62 13.54
CA VAL A 132 3.48 11.73 12.85
C VAL A 132 2.05 11.34 12.50
N GLY A 133 1.08 12.09 13.01
CA GLY A 133 -0.32 11.97 12.59
C GLY A 133 -0.50 12.55 11.18
N VAL A 134 -0.92 11.72 10.24
CA VAL A 134 -1.00 12.08 8.81
C VAL A 134 -2.43 12.41 8.35
N GLY A 135 -3.43 12.12 9.17
CA GLY A 135 -4.81 12.56 8.95
C GLY A 135 -5.86 11.59 9.48
N SER A 136 -7.11 11.83 9.09
CA SER A 136 -8.26 11.03 9.50
C SER A 136 -9.33 11.02 8.41
N HIS A 137 -10.17 9.99 8.40
CA HIS A 137 -11.34 9.86 7.52
C HIS A 137 -12.53 9.29 8.28
N GLU A 138 -13.73 9.78 7.99
CA GLU A 138 -14.99 9.27 8.53
C GLU A 138 -15.91 8.87 7.37
N GLY A 139 -16.26 7.59 7.30
CA GLY A 139 -17.04 7.02 6.20
C GLY A 139 -16.55 5.62 5.82
N GLY A 140 -17.46 4.65 5.73
CA GLY A 140 -17.10 3.24 5.48
C GLY A 140 -16.96 2.82 4.01
N GLU A 141 -17.29 3.69 3.06
CA GLU A 141 -17.44 3.30 1.65
C GLU A 141 -16.68 4.20 0.66
N ALA A 142 -16.05 5.27 1.13
CA ALA A 142 -15.33 6.21 0.28
C ALA A 142 -13.81 6.01 0.43
N PRO A 143 -13.05 6.00 -0.69
CA PRO A 143 -11.61 6.02 -0.62
C PRO A 143 -11.10 7.38 -0.13
N PHE A 144 -9.91 7.38 0.46
CA PHE A 144 -9.22 8.60 0.86
C PHE A 144 -7.69 8.45 0.77
N ASP A 145 -7.03 9.56 0.46
CA ASP A 145 -5.59 9.67 0.35
C ASP A 145 -5.03 10.59 1.44
N LEU A 146 -3.91 10.18 2.04
CA LEU A 146 -3.15 10.98 3.00
C LEU A 146 -1.73 11.15 2.48
N ASP A 147 -1.23 12.37 2.45
CA ASP A 147 0.16 12.61 2.06
C ASP A 147 1.10 12.27 3.22
N ILE A 148 1.95 11.28 3.02
CA ILE A 148 2.87 10.78 4.05
C ILE A 148 4.32 11.14 3.76
N THR A 149 4.59 11.95 2.72
CA THR A 149 5.95 12.22 2.20
C THR A 149 6.90 12.66 3.32
N GLU A 150 6.49 13.63 4.14
CA GLU A 150 7.31 14.19 5.23
C GLU A 150 7.37 13.31 6.49
N ALA A 151 6.51 12.29 6.59
CA ALA A 151 6.45 11.38 7.72
C ALA A 151 7.33 10.13 7.54
N LEU A 152 7.81 9.88 6.32
CA LEU A 152 8.60 8.71 5.96
C LEU A 152 10.05 8.82 6.46
N ASN A 153 10.56 7.71 6.96
CA ASN A 153 11.98 7.45 7.07
C ASN A 153 12.44 6.78 5.76
N GLU A 154 13.17 7.51 4.92
CA GLU A 154 13.58 7.03 3.58
C GLU A 154 14.60 5.89 3.63
N ASP A 155 15.48 5.89 4.65
CA ASP A 155 16.60 4.94 4.77
C ASP A 155 16.28 3.73 5.67
N GLY A 156 15.03 3.57 6.09
CA GLY A 156 14.67 2.57 7.10
C GLY A 156 13.23 2.10 7.07
N GLN A 157 12.95 1.18 7.98
CA GLN A 157 11.61 0.64 8.15
C GLN A 157 10.69 1.70 8.78
N ASN A 158 9.49 1.81 8.23
CA ASN A 158 8.41 2.65 8.72
C ASN A 158 7.37 1.81 9.45
N ILE A 159 6.67 2.43 10.39
CA ILE A 159 5.47 1.85 11.01
C ILE A 159 4.25 2.68 10.64
N LEU A 160 3.27 2.05 10.01
CA LEU A 160 1.92 2.57 9.84
C LEU A 160 1.08 2.09 11.01
N ALA A 161 0.41 3.01 11.70
CA ALA A 161 -0.59 2.71 12.70
C ALA A 161 -1.93 3.34 12.31
N VAL A 162 -3.00 2.55 12.38
CA VAL A 162 -4.35 2.99 12.04
C VAL A 162 -5.27 2.65 13.20
N ARG A 163 -5.86 3.67 13.81
CA ARG A 163 -6.97 3.50 14.73
C ARG A 163 -8.26 3.45 13.93
N VAL A 164 -9.00 2.36 14.05
CA VAL A 164 -10.31 2.17 13.44
C VAL A 164 -11.38 2.15 14.52
N LEU A 165 -12.36 3.04 14.41
CA LEU A 165 -13.56 3.03 15.23
C LEU A 165 -14.69 2.41 14.41
N ASN A 166 -15.11 1.20 14.81
CA ASN A 166 -16.35 0.56 14.34
C ASN A 166 -17.50 0.96 15.30
N PRO A 167 -18.47 1.79 14.88
CA PRO A 167 -19.48 2.36 15.76
C PRO A 167 -20.30 1.31 16.48
N THR A 168 -20.74 1.65 17.70
CA THR A 168 -21.59 0.79 18.53
C THR A 168 -22.93 1.47 18.79
N ASP A 169 -23.82 0.83 19.55
CA ASP A 169 -25.06 1.45 20.02
C ASP A 169 -24.82 2.56 21.07
N THR A 170 -23.58 2.66 21.58
CA THR A 170 -23.13 3.71 22.49
C THR A 170 -22.11 4.62 21.82
N SER A 171 -22.07 5.88 22.25
CA SER A 171 -21.17 6.89 21.69
C SER A 171 -19.71 6.59 22.02
N ILE A 172 -18.87 6.57 21.00
CA ILE A 172 -17.41 6.59 21.11
C ILE A 172 -16.95 7.79 20.28
N ASP A 173 -16.27 8.75 20.91
CA ASP A 173 -15.85 10.01 20.28
C ASP A 173 -17.00 10.80 19.60
N GLY A 174 -18.22 10.69 20.11
CA GLY A 174 -19.40 11.32 19.50
C GLY A 174 -20.03 10.53 18.35
N ILE A 175 -19.52 9.34 18.03
CA ILE A 175 -20.01 8.50 16.94
C ILE A 175 -20.86 7.35 17.50
N VAL A 176 -22.10 7.25 17.02
CA VAL A 176 -23.06 6.19 17.36
C VAL A 176 -23.52 5.54 16.06
N LEU A 177 -23.63 4.20 16.03
CA LEU A 177 -24.02 3.46 14.83
C LEU A 177 -25.34 3.98 14.22
N SER A 178 -26.36 4.24 15.03
CA SER A 178 -27.66 4.73 14.55
C SER A 178 -27.62 6.14 13.94
N GLU A 179 -26.54 6.89 14.16
CA GLU A 179 -26.35 8.27 13.71
C GLU A 179 -25.37 8.38 12.53
N THR A 180 -24.67 7.29 12.18
CA THR A 180 -23.77 7.26 11.01
C THR A 180 -24.49 6.74 9.76
N PRO A 181 -24.00 7.05 8.55
CA PRO A 181 -24.37 6.31 7.35
C PRO A 181 -23.86 4.86 7.44
N HIS A 182 -24.77 3.90 7.65
CA HIS A 182 -24.42 2.48 7.87
C HIS A 182 -25.35 1.50 7.13
N ARG A 183 -26.10 1.96 6.13
CA ARG A 183 -27.12 1.18 5.40
C ARG A 183 -28.14 0.53 6.36
N ASN A 184 -28.16 -0.80 6.43
CA ASN A 184 -29.02 -1.62 7.30
C ASN A 184 -28.19 -2.44 8.31
N LYS A 185 -26.99 -1.97 8.66
CA LYS A 185 -26.11 -2.66 9.63
C LYS A 185 -26.67 -2.60 11.04
N VAL A 186 -26.56 -3.70 11.77
CA VAL A 186 -26.95 -3.80 13.18
C VAL A 186 -25.94 -4.68 13.94
N ASN A 187 -25.79 -4.45 15.24
CA ASN A 187 -24.99 -5.31 16.11
C ASN A 187 -25.74 -6.62 16.41
N ALA A 188 -27.05 -6.54 16.70
CA ALA A 188 -27.92 -7.69 16.92
C ALA A 188 -28.67 -8.06 15.64
N TYR A 189 -28.22 -9.14 14.97
CA TYR A 189 -28.73 -9.54 13.66
C TYR A 189 -30.23 -9.86 13.70
N THR A 190 -30.97 -9.26 12.76
CA THR A 190 -32.41 -9.50 12.54
C THR A 190 -32.70 -9.73 11.06
N ALA A 191 -33.86 -10.29 10.74
CA ALA A 191 -34.23 -10.54 9.35
C ALA A 191 -34.20 -9.24 8.51
N GLY A 192 -33.46 -9.24 7.40
CA GLY A 192 -33.32 -8.08 6.51
C GLY A 192 -32.24 -7.07 6.91
N SER A 193 -31.50 -7.34 7.99
CA SER A 193 -30.34 -6.52 8.39
C SER A 193 -29.01 -7.14 7.94
N SER A 194 -27.96 -6.32 7.92
CA SER A 194 -26.58 -6.76 7.74
C SER A 194 -25.85 -6.71 9.07
N TYR A 195 -24.87 -7.58 9.30
CA TYR A 195 -24.07 -7.51 10.51
C TYR A 195 -23.10 -6.32 10.46
N ASN A 196 -22.89 -5.66 11.59
CA ASN A 196 -22.03 -4.48 11.71
C ASN A 196 -20.52 -4.82 11.69
N HIS A 197 -20.06 -5.34 10.55
CA HIS A 197 -18.64 -5.51 10.29
C HIS A 197 -17.93 -4.17 10.22
N GLY A 198 -16.70 -4.13 10.71
CA GLY A 198 -15.79 -2.99 10.63
C GLY A 198 -14.36 -3.43 10.37
N GLY A 199 -13.46 -2.47 10.21
CA GLY A 199 -12.03 -2.71 9.95
C GLY A 199 -11.53 -2.05 8.67
N ILE A 200 -10.33 -2.42 8.25
CA ILE A 200 -9.78 -2.03 6.94
C ILE A 200 -10.28 -3.05 5.93
N VAL A 201 -11.43 -2.77 5.30
CA VAL A 201 -12.23 -3.75 4.56
C VAL A 201 -11.93 -3.79 3.05
N ALA A 202 -11.12 -2.85 2.55
CA ALA A 202 -10.66 -2.82 1.18
C ALA A 202 -9.15 -2.47 1.11
N PRO A 203 -8.51 -2.62 -0.06
CA PRO A 203 -7.05 -2.53 -0.18
C PRO A 203 -6.43 -1.24 0.36
N VAL A 204 -5.19 -1.36 0.82
CA VAL A 204 -4.33 -0.23 1.23
C VAL A 204 -3.12 -0.18 0.33
N ARG A 205 -2.79 1.00 -0.19
CA ARG A 205 -1.70 1.17 -1.17
C ARG A 205 -0.89 2.42 -0.88
N LEU A 206 0.38 2.40 -1.27
CA LEU A 206 1.19 3.60 -1.44
C LEU A 206 1.18 3.99 -2.91
N LEU A 207 0.92 5.27 -3.17
CA LEU A 207 0.98 5.88 -4.50
C LEU A 207 2.20 6.80 -4.54
N VAL A 208 3.16 6.47 -5.38
CA VAL A 208 4.34 7.30 -5.63
C VAL A 208 4.03 8.16 -6.85
N VAL A 209 3.92 9.46 -6.63
CA VAL A 209 3.49 10.44 -7.64
C VAL A 209 4.53 11.55 -7.82
N PRO A 210 4.53 12.24 -8.97
CA PRO A 210 5.27 13.49 -9.14
C PRO A 210 4.81 14.59 -8.18
N ALA A 211 5.58 15.68 -8.08
CA ALA A 211 5.26 16.83 -7.22
C ALA A 211 3.91 17.51 -7.58
N VAL A 212 3.50 17.39 -8.83
CA VAL A 212 2.23 17.88 -9.36
C VAL A 212 1.48 16.67 -9.90
N TYR A 213 0.33 16.37 -9.30
CA TYR A 213 -0.53 15.21 -9.56
C TYR A 213 -1.98 15.69 -9.71
#